data_AF-A0A9P2ECJ9-F1
#
_entry.id   AF-A0A9P2ECJ9-F1
#
_cell.length_a   1.000
_cell.length_b   1.000
_cell.length_c   1.000
_cell.angle_alpha   90.00
_cell.angle_beta   90.00
_cell.angle_gamma   90.00
#
_symmetry.space_group_name_H-M   'P 1'
#
loop_
_entity.id
_entity.type
_entity.pdbx_description
1 polymer ?
#
loop_
_entity_poly.entity_id
_entity_poly.type
_entity_poly.pdbx_seq_one_letter_code
_entity_poly.pdbx_strand_id
1 'polypeptide(L)'
;MHIEIDLKYIREKRESLGFSQKDMAIKLGFKNASTYLKYETGEYKIKAEMLPLLAKILKCNISNFFTKNVAKTETKKLTKTGG
;
A
#
# COMPACT_ATOMS: atom_id res chain seq x y z
N MET A 1 -20.48 -7.89 -6.63
CA MET A 1 -19.75 -6.99 -5.71
C MET A 1 -18.28 -7.01 -6.11
N HIS A 2 -17.68 -5.86 -6.44
CA HIS A 2 -16.23 -5.76 -6.66
C HIS A 2 -15.57 -5.33 -5.35
N ILE A 3 -14.71 -6.19 -4.81
CA ILE A 3 -13.90 -5.91 -3.62
C ILE A 3 -12.49 -5.61 -4.11
N GLU A 4 -11.97 -4.45 -3.76
CA GLU A 4 -10.63 -4.03 -4.14
C GLU A 4 -9.81 -3.67 -2.89
N ILE A 5 -8.49 -3.79 -3.03
CA ILE A 5 -7.55 -3.44 -1.97
C ILE A 5 -7.34 -1.93 -1.96
N ASP A 6 -7.52 -1.33 -0.79
CA ASP A 6 -7.27 0.08 -0.53
C ASP A 6 -5.76 0.33 -0.32
N LEU A 7 -5.08 0.58 -1.43
CA LEU A 7 -3.66 0.93 -1.44
C LEU A 7 -3.38 2.25 -0.73
N LYS A 8 -4.34 3.19 -0.76
CA LYS A 8 -4.21 4.48 -0.07
C LYS A 8 -4.21 4.27 1.44
N TYR A 9 -5.13 3.47 1.96
CA TYR A 9 -5.18 3.12 3.38
C TYR A 9 -3.88 2.46 3.84
N ILE A 10 -3.33 1.51 3.07
CA ILE A 10 -2.06 0.84 3.38
C ILE A 10 -0.93 1.87 3.53
N ARG A 11 -0.83 2.81 2.58
CA ARG A 11 0.17 3.87 2.59
C ARG A 11 0.02 4.81 3.79
N GLU A 12 -1.19 5.33 4.02
CA GLU A 12 -1.46 6.26 5.13
C GLU A 12 -1.19 5.58 6.48
N LYS A 13 -1.58 4.32 6.61
CA LYS A 13 -1.31 3.55 7.83
C LYS A 13 0.17 3.33 8.05
N ARG A 14 0.93 2.99 6.99
CA ARG A 14 2.39 2.87 7.04
C ARG A 14 3.04 4.16 7.52
N GLU A 15 2.67 5.29 6.93
CA GLU A 15 3.20 6.62 7.26
C GLU A 15 2.84 7.03 8.71
N SER A 16 1.61 6.74 9.16
CA SER A 16 1.19 7.01 10.55
C SER A 16 1.98 6.23 11.61
N LEU A 17 2.57 5.10 11.23
CA LEU A 17 3.42 4.27 12.10
C LEU A 17 4.91 4.62 11.95
N GLY A 18 5.26 5.59 11.10
CA GLY A 18 6.64 5.99 10.86
C GLY A 18 7.46 5.00 10.05
N PHE A 19 6.83 4.06 9.34
CA PHE A 19 7.55 3.09 8.52
C PHE A 19 7.88 3.67 7.14
N SER A 20 9.14 3.53 6.72
CA SER A 20 9.54 3.77 5.34
C SER A 20 9.17 2.57 4.44
N GLN A 21 9.19 2.77 3.13
CA GLN A 21 9.02 1.68 2.16
C GLN A 21 10.13 0.63 2.27
N LYS A 22 11.34 1.05 2.67
CA LYS A 22 12.46 0.13 2.95
C LYS A 22 12.16 -0.73 4.17
N ASP A 23 11.60 -0.16 5.24
CA ASP A 23 11.24 -0.91 6.44
C ASP A 23 10.18 -1.96 6.15
N MET A 24 9.17 -1.61 5.34
CA MET A 24 8.16 -2.56 4.90
C MET A 24 8.74 -3.69 4.06
N ALA A 25 9.64 -3.36 3.12
CA ALA A 25 10.33 -4.36 2.33
C ALA A 25 11.10 -5.35 3.20
N ILE A 26 11.88 -4.85 4.16
CA ILE A 26 12.63 -5.70 5.10
C ILE A 26 11.69 -6.58 5.91
N LYS A 27 10.61 -6.02 6.48
CA LYS A 27 9.64 -6.76 7.30
C LYS A 27 8.84 -7.80 6.50
N LEU A 28 8.66 -7.59 5.20
CA LEU A 28 8.01 -8.53 4.29
C LEU A 28 9.00 -9.51 3.63
N GLY A 29 10.29 -9.43 3.96
CA GLY A 29 11.32 -10.32 3.42
C GLY A 29 11.73 -10.00 1.98
N PHE A 30 11.44 -8.79 1.48
CA PHE A 30 11.89 -8.35 0.17
C PHE A 30 13.33 -7.82 0.21
N LYS A 31 14.07 -8.08 -0.88
CA LYS A 31 15.45 -7.61 -1.04
C LYS A 31 15.54 -6.10 -1.26
N ASN A 32 14.52 -5.50 -1.91
CA ASN A 32 14.56 -4.12 -2.38
C ASN A 32 13.31 -3.34 -1.95
N ALA A 33 13.52 -2.08 -1.53
CA ALA A 33 12.42 -1.15 -1.22
C ALA A 33 11.47 -0.94 -2.42
N SER A 34 12.01 -0.90 -3.63
CA SER A 34 11.24 -0.77 -4.87
C SER A 34 10.25 -1.90 -5.08
N THR A 35 10.53 -3.12 -4.56
CA THR A 35 9.58 -4.23 -4.64
C THR A 35 8.31 -3.92 -3.85
N TYR A 36 8.45 -3.39 -2.63
CA TYR A 36 7.30 -2.97 -1.83
C TYR A 36 6.56 -1.79 -2.47
N LEU A 37 7.29 -0.80 -3.01
CA LEU A 37 6.70 0.35 -3.70
C LEU A 37 5.74 -0.09 -4.82
N LYS A 38 6.14 -1.08 -5.66
CA LYS A 38 5.29 -1.58 -6.74
C LYS A 38 3.96 -2.16 -6.26
N TYR A 39 3.95 -2.83 -5.11
CA TYR A 39 2.71 -3.31 -4.51
C TYR A 39 1.87 -2.16 -3.94
N GLU A 40 2.51 -1.21 -3.25
CA GLU A 40 1.83 -0.05 -2.64
C GLU A 40 1.26 0.93 -3.68
N THR A 41 1.87 1.05 -4.87
CA THR A 41 1.36 1.89 -5.97
C THR A 41 0.37 1.16 -6.88
N GLY A 42 0.22 -0.15 -6.71
CA GLY A 42 -0.66 -0.98 -7.54
C GLY A 42 -0.07 -1.40 -8.88
N GLU A 43 1.22 -1.16 -9.12
CA GLU A 43 1.93 -1.75 -10.26
C GLU A 43 1.89 -3.28 -10.17
N TYR A 44 2.05 -3.83 -8.95
CA TYR A 44 1.86 -5.24 -8.63
C TYR A 44 0.62 -5.44 -7.74
N LYS A 45 -0.12 -6.53 -8.00
CA LYS A 45 -1.24 -6.93 -7.15
C LYS A 45 -0.73 -7.52 -5.84
N ILE A 46 -1.20 -7.00 -4.71
CA ILE A 46 -0.95 -7.58 -3.38
C ILE A 46 -1.52 -9.00 -3.35
N LYS A 47 -0.68 -9.97 -3.00
CA LYS A 47 -1.05 -11.39 -2.91
C LYS A 47 -1.79 -11.66 -1.60
N ALA A 48 -2.67 -12.65 -1.60
CA ALA A 48 -3.43 -13.05 -0.41
C ALA A 48 -2.52 -13.39 0.79
N GLU A 49 -1.38 -14.03 0.53
CA GLU A 49 -0.36 -14.37 1.54
C GLU A 49 0.28 -13.15 2.22
N MET A 50 0.30 -12.00 1.53
CA MET A 50 0.87 -10.76 2.07
C MET A 50 -0.09 -10.05 3.03
N LEU A 51 -1.41 -10.26 2.87
CA LEU A 51 -2.43 -9.59 3.68
C LEU A 51 -2.26 -9.82 5.20
N PRO A 52 -2.08 -11.06 5.71
CA PRO A 52 -1.87 -11.27 7.14
C PRO A 52 -0.56 -10.65 7.64
N LEU A 53 0.49 -10.64 6.80
CA LEU A 53 1.76 -10.01 7.15
C LEU A 53 1.63 -8.49 7.24
N LEU A 54 0.95 -7.87 6.27
CA LEU A 54 0.66 -6.44 6.26
C LEU A 54 -0.17 -6.05 7.48
N ALA A 55 -1.22 -6.80 7.81
CA ALA A 55 -2.07 -6.54 8.98
C ALA A 55 -1.26 -6.57 10.28
N LYS A 56 -0.36 -7.55 10.42
CA LYS A 56 0.54 -7.65 11.59
C LYS A 56 1.51 -6.46 11.67
N ILE A 57 2.13 -6.06 10.57
CA ILE A 57 3.09 -4.94 10.53
C ILE A 57 2.38 -3.61 10.78
N LEU A 58 1.22 -3.40 10.14
CA LEU A 58 0.42 -2.17 10.20
C LEU A 58 -0.52 -2.10 11.40
N LYS A 59 -0.49 -3.12 12.28
CA LYS A 59 -1.29 -3.19 13.52
C LYS A 59 -2.77 -2.89 13.26
N CYS A 60 -3.34 -3.53 12.25
CA CYS A 60 -4.74 -3.37 11.85
C CYS A 60 -5.37 -4.71 11.46
N ASN A 61 -6.68 -4.74 11.24
CA ASN A 61 -7.37 -5.92 10.74
C ASN A 61 -7.22 -6.01 9.22
N ILE A 62 -7.10 -7.23 8.70
CA ILE A 62 -7.08 -7.52 7.25
C ILE A 62 -8.32 -6.94 6.55
N SER A 63 -9.49 -6.93 7.22
CA SER A 63 -10.72 -6.35 6.69
C SER A 63 -10.58 -4.87 6.31
N ASN A 64 -9.68 -4.13 6.98
CA ASN A 64 -9.49 -2.71 6.73
C ASN A 64 -8.78 -2.43 5.40
N PHE A 65 -8.14 -3.44 4.80
CA PHE A 65 -7.53 -3.31 3.48
C PHE A 65 -8.54 -3.34 2.35
N PHE A 66 -9.81 -3.67 2.60
CA PHE A 66 -10.80 -3.81 1.54
C PHE A 66 -11.77 -2.64 1.56
N THR A 67 -11.89 -1.96 0.43
CA THR A 67 -12.96 -0.97 0.24
C THR A 67 -14.15 -1.61 -0.46
N LYS A 68 -15.35 -1.28 0.02
CA LYS A 68 -16.58 -1.48 -0.74
C LYS A 68 -16.73 -0.25 -1.63
N ASN A 69 -16.26 -0.36 -2.88
CA ASN A 69 -16.39 0.60 -3.98
C ASN A 69 -16.98 1.99 -3.62
N VAL A 70 -16.11 3.00 -3.50
CA VAL A 70 -16.42 4.33 -4.03
C VAL A 70 -15.27 4.69 -4.94
N ALA A 71 -15.40 4.36 -6.22
CA ALA A 71 -14.47 4.79 -7.24
C ALA A 71 -14.33 6.33 -7.18
N LYS A 72 -13.17 6.80 -6.70
CA LYS A 72 -12.66 8.13 -6.95
C LYS A 72 -11.29 7.98 -7.59
N THR A 73 -11.31 7.57 -8.84
CA THR A 73 -10.29 7.98 -9.81
C THR A 73 -10.11 9.50 -9.73
N GLU A 74 -8.86 9.96 -9.93
CA GLU A 74 -8.35 11.34 -9.85
C GLU A 74 -7.66 11.70 -8.51
N THR A 75 -6.33 11.82 -8.49
CA THR A 75 -5.71 13.06 -8.96
C THR A 75 -4.29 12.85 -9.45
N LYS A 76 -4.10 13.05 -10.76
CA LYS A 76 -2.83 13.38 -11.37
C LYS A 76 -2.33 14.70 -10.75
N LYS A 77 -1.39 14.64 -9.81
CA LYS A 77 -0.57 15.81 -9.42
C LYS A 77 0.89 15.44 -9.46
N LEU A 78 1.51 15.72 -10.61
CA LEU A 78 2.86 16.25 -10.64
C LEU A 78 2.96 17.27 -11.79
N THR A 79 2.36 18.44 -11.59
CA THR A 79 2.92 19.66 -12.15
C THR A 79 4.04 20.09 -11.22
N LYS A 80 5.28 19.87 -11.64
CA LYS A 80 6.42 20.66 -11.17
C LYS A 80 7.24 21.09 -12.39
N THR A 81 6.97 22.33 -12.75
CA THR A 81 7.84 23.37 -13.31
C THR A 81 9.32 23.18 -12.98
N GLY A 82 10.20 23.48 -13.95
CA GLY A 82 11.63 23.70 -13.72
C GLY A 82 12.47 23.57 -14.98
N GLY A 83 12.65 24.68 -15.69
CA GLY A 83 13.49 24.85 -16.88
C GLY A 83 13.20 26.18 -17.54
#